data_AF-A0A653BRI8-F1
#
_entry.id   AF-A0A653BRI8-F1
#
_cell.length_a   1.000
_cell.length_b   1.000
_cell.length_c   1.000
_cell.angle_alpha   90.00
_cell.angle_beta   90.00
_cell.angle_gamma   90.00
#
_symmetry.space_group_name_H-M   'P 1'
#
loop_
_entity.id
_entity.type
_entity.pdbx_description
1 polymer ?
#
loop_
_entity_poly.entity_id
_entity_poly.type
_entity_poly.pdbx_seq_one_letter_code
_entity_poly.pdbx_strand_id
1 'polypeptide(L)'
;MTIQRCNPDICQVRIDFLSMSLAQPNATGVCTTDALIITGGAGNVPVICGENTGQHIYVDFNGNDNIVMTITTGSSSNLGRNWNIKVTQIACACPTRAPSGCLQFFNSTSGTVNSFNFGTGGNSIDPNTGLPGTRQLVNENYGVCVHMLPGYCSIQWSSNNFVVSGAPQANFGALTNGDCTTDFVVIPNPSYVNGTPVNSDRFCGTAFNTVTSKFSL
;
A
#
# COMPACT_ATOMS: atom_id res chain seq x y z
N MET A 1 -19.86 4.44 -5.36
CA MET A 1 -19.58 4.77 -6.77
C MET A 1 -19.39 3.47 -7.53
N THR A 2 -20.01 3.35 -8.70
CA THR A 2 -19.83 2.19 -9.59
C THR A 2 -19.03 2.63 -10.79
N ILE A 3 -17.98 1.88 -11.14
CA ILE A 3 -17.09 2.14 -12.26
C ILE A 3 -17.37 1.05 -13.30
N GLN A 4 -17.90 1.48 -14.44
CA GLN A 4 -18.16 0.62 -15.58
C GLN A 4 -17.11 0.89 -16.65
N ARG A 5 -16.72 -0.16 -17.40
CA ARG A 5 -15.83 0.01 -18.54
C ARG A 5 -16.45 0.96 -19.57
N CYS A 6 -15.68 1.92 -20.07
CA CYS A 6 -16.16 2.83 -21.11
C CYS A 6 -16.23 2.15 -22.49
N ASN A 7 -15.44 1.10 -22.70
CA ASN A 7 -15.50 0.21 -23.86
C ASN A 7 -14.84 -1.16 -23.53
N PRO A 8 -14.97 -2.18 -24.39
CA PRO A 8 -14.43 -3.52 -24.14
C PRO A 8 -12.90 -3.59 -24.01
N ASP A 9 -12.17 -2.62 -24.58
CA ASP A 9 -10.71 -2.59 -24.57
C ASP A 9 -10.12 -2.07 -23.25
N ILE A 10 -10.95 -1.69 -22.28
CA ILE A 10 -10.50 -1.35 -20.92
C ILE A 10 -10.35 -2.62 -20.08
N CYS A 11 -9.16 -2.80 -19.50
CA CYS A 11 -8.87 -3.93 -18.60
C CYS A 11 -8.65 -3.52 -17.14
N GLN A 12 -8.29 -2.26 -16.88
CA GLN A 12 -7.83 -1.84 -15.57
C GLN A 12 -8.26 -0.41 -15.27
N VAL A 13 -8.40 -0.09 -13.99
CA VAL A 13 -8.56 1.29 -13.53
C VAL A 13 -7.42 1.66 -12.60
N ARG A 14 -6.91 2.88 -12.76
CA ARG A 14 -6.06 3.54 -11.79
C ARG A 14 -6.91 4.54 -11.01
N ILE A 15 -6.83 4.45 -9.68
CA ILE A 15 -7.53 5.33 -8.77
C ILE A 15 -6.47 6.13 -8.01
N ASP A 16 -6.43 7.44 -8.24
CA ASP A 16 -5.53 8.36 -7.58
C ASP A 16 -6.25 9.10 -6.45
N PHE A 17 -5.69 9.07 -5.25
CA PHE A 17 -6.19 9.80 -4.08
C PHE A 17 -5.59 11.21 -4.07
N LEU A 18 -6.13 12.12 -4.87
CA LEU A 18 -5.64 13.51 -4.98
C LEU A 18 -5.64 14.22 -3.62
N SER A 19 -6.67 13.97 -2.82
CA SER A 19 -6.67 14.21 -1.37
C SER A 19 -7.51 13.14 -0.71
N MET A 20 -7.07 12.56 0.39
CA MET A 20 -7.86 11.58 1.14
C MET A 20 -7.47 11.60 2.62
N SER A 21 -8.43 12.01 3.44
CA SER A 21 -8.38 11.98 4.90
C SER A 21 -9.70 11.41 5.41
N LEU A 22 -9.62 10.21 5.97
CA LEU A 22 -10.69 9.50 6.67
C LEU A 22 -10.31 9.34 8.15
N ALA A 23 -11.26 8.90 8.98
CA ALA A 23 -10.95 8.48 10.35
C ALA A 23 -9.77 7.49 10.40
N GLN A 24 -8.91 7.64 11.40
CA GLN A 24 -7.84 6.68 11.70
C GLN A 24 -8.44 5.32 12.09
N PRO A 25 -7.72 4.20 11.86
CA PRO A 25 -8.14 2.91 12.37
C PRO A 25 -8.12 2.89 13.91
N ASN A 26 -8.73 1.86 14.50
CA ASN A 26 -8.60 1.61 15.93
C ASN A 26 -7.17 1.16 16.31
N ALA A 27 -6.92 0.89 17.59
CA ALA A 27 -5.61 0.46 18.09
C ALA A 27 -5.08 -0.85 17.46
N THR A 28 -5.94 -1.66 16.85
CA THR A 28 -5.57 -2.92 16.17
C THR A 28 -5.52 -2.80 14.64
N GLY A 29 -5.57 -1.58 14.08
CA GLY A 29 -5.47 -1.35 12.64
C GLY A 29 -6.77 -1.56 11.85
N VAL A 30 -7.91 -1.76 12.53
CA VAL A 30 -9.21 -1.97 11.87
C VAL A 30 -9.89 -0.63 11.58
N CYS A 31 -10.30 -0.43 10.33
CA CYS A 31 -11.06 0.72 9.86
C CYS A 31 -12.55 0.63 10.25
N THR A 32 -12.86 0.83 11.55
CA THR A 32 -14.22 0.68 12.08
C THR A 32 -15.12 1.89 11.88
N THR A 33 -14.54 3.10 11.85
CA THR A 33 -15.31 4.36 11.77
C THR A 33 -15.52 4.77 10.33
N ASP A 34 -14.43 4.95 9.58
CA ASP A 34 -14.47 5.25 8.16
C ASP A 34 -13.66 4.21 7.40
N ALA A 35 -14.10 3.83 6.20
CA ALA A 35 -13.42 2.85 5.38
C ALA A 35 -13.65 3.10 3.89
N LEU A 36 -12.61 2.95 3.09
CA LEU A 36 -12.66 2.78 1.65
C LEU A 36 -12.62 1.28 1.34
N ILE A 37 -13.65 0.81 0.66
CA ILE A 37 -13.84 -0.59 0.26
C ILE A 37 -14.02 -0.64 -1.25
N ILE A 38 -13.24 -1.47 -1.93
CA ILE A 38 -13.32 -1.67 -3.38
C ILE A 38 -13.57 -3.14 -3.69
N THR A 39 -14.62 -3.42 -4.45
CA THR A 39 -15.05 -4.79 -4.81
C THR A 39 -15.34 -4.90 -6.31
N GLY A 40 -15.52 -6.14 -6.80
CA GLY A 40 -15.82 -6.44 -8.21
C GLY A 40 -14.62 -6.45 -9.15
N GLY A 41 -13.41 -6.13 -8.66
CA GLY A 41 -12.16 -6.28 -9.41
C GLY A 41 -11.58 -7.69 -9.35
N ALA A 42 -10.61 -7.99 -10.22
CA ALA A 42 -9.95 -9.31 -10.35
C ALA A 42 -8.86 -9.59 -9.28
N GLY A 43 -8.93 -8.90 -8.14
CA GLY A 43 -7.98 -9.01 -7.03
C GLY A 43 -8.54 -8.43 -5.74
N ASN A 44 -7.90 -8.72 -4.62
CA ASN A 44 -8.27 -8.15 -3.33
C ASN A 44 -7.66 -6.76 -3.19
N VAL A 45 -8.52 -5.76 -2.94
CA VAL A 45 -8.10 -4.45 -2.46
C VAL A 45 -8.35 -4.43 -0.96
N PRO A 46 -7.33 -4.23 -0.12
CA PRO A 46 -7.50 -4.17 1.31
C PRO A 46 -8.37 -2.96 1.71
N VAL A 47 -8.94 -3.02 2.90
CA VAL A 47 -9.78 -1.94 3.43
C VAL A 47 -8.88 -0.79 3.88
N ILE A 48 -9.05 0.37 3.26
CA ILE A 48 -8.16 1.53 3.48
C ILE A 48 -8.89 2.61 4.31
N CYS A 49 -8.24 3.16 5.32
CA CYS A 49 -8.71 4.35 6.04
C CYS A 49 -7.53 5.26 6.42
N GLY A 50 -7.80 6.32 7.19
CA GLY A 50 -6.81 7.32 7.55
C GLY A 50 -6.34 8.20 6.38
N GLU A 51 -5.06 8.54 6.36
CA GLU A 51 -4.47 9.54 5.46
C GLU A 51 -3.77 8.89 4.27
N ASN A 52 -4.28 9.13 3.06
CA ASN A 52 -3.78 8.48 1.83
C ASN A 52 -3.58 9.45 0.66
N THR A 53 -3.55 10.76 0.94
CA THR A 53 -3.29 11.80 -0.07
C THR A 53 -2.01 11.53 -0.85
N GLY A 54 -2.09 11.62 -2.17
CA GLY A 54 -0.98 11.40 -3.10
C GLY A 54 -0.69 9.93 -3.42
N GLN A 55 -1.38 8.98 -2.77
CA GLN A 55 -1.28 7.57 -3.12
C GLN A 55 -2.24 7.19 -4.25
N HIS A 56 -2.02 6.01 -4.83
CA HIS A 56 -2.85 5.46 -5.88
C HIS A 56 -2.96 3.95 -5.76
N ILE A 57 -3.97 3.39 -6.42
CA ILE A 57 -4.14 1.94 -6.59
C ILE A 57 -4.54 1.58 -8.02
N TYR A 58 -4.22 0.36 -8.44
CA TYR A 58 -4.63 -0.24 -9.69
C TYR A 58 -5.56 -1.44 -9.42
N VAL A 59 -6.67 -1.50 -10.14
CA VAL A 59 -7.67 -2.55 -10.00
C VAL A 59 -8.04 -3.06 -11.39
N ASP A 60 -7.75 -4.32 -11.65
CA ASP A 60 -8.19 -4.99 -12.88
C ASP A 60 -9.70 -5.30 -12.81
N PHE A 61 -10.40 -5.18 -13.94
CA PHE A 61 -11.78 -5.63 -14.04
C PHE A 61 -11.86 -7.17 -14.05
N ASN A 62 -12.82 -7.75 -13.32
CA ASN A 62 -13.08 -9.20 -13.33
C ASN A 62 -14.11 -9.57 -14.41
N GLY A 63 -13.67 -9.98 -15.59
CA GLY A 63 -14.60 -10.22 -16.70
C GLY A 63 -15.46 -8.98 -16.99
N ASN A 64 -16.77 -9.13 -17.08
CA ASN A 64 -17.68 -8.00 -17.32
C ASN A 64 -18.22 -7.34 -16.03
N ASP A 65 -17.69 -7.70 -14.86
CA ASP A 65 -18.13 -7.13 -13.60
C ASP A 65 -17.76 -5.65 -13.50
N ASN A 66 -18.61 -4.87 -12.83
CA ASN A 66 -18.31 -3.49 -12.51
C ASN A 66 -17.45 -3.42 -11.24
N ILE A 67 -16.53 -2.46 -11.18
CA ILE A 67 -15.79 -2.17 -9.96
C ILE A 67 -16.63 -1.24 -9.09
N VAL A 68 -16.85 -1.59 -7.83
CA VAL A 68 -17.63 -0.78 -6.89
C VAL A 68 -16.71 -0.21 -5.83
N MET A 69 -16.65 1.11 -5.74
CA MET A 69 -15.92 1.85 -4.72
C MET A 69 -16.92 2.42 -3.70
N THR A 70 -16.78 2.05 -2.45
CA THR A 70 -17.63 2.50 -1.34
C THR A 70 -16.79 3.17 -0.29
N ILE A 71 -17.18 4.39 0.12
CA ILE A 71 -16.66 5.03 1.32
C ILE A 71 -17.77 4.98 2.36
N THR A 72 -17.54 4.25 3.45
CA THR A 72 -18.42 4.23 4.62
C THR A 72 -17.90 5.23 5.64
N THR A 73 -18.78 5.96 6.29
CA THR A 73 -18.40 6.91 7.35
C THR A 73 -19.29 6.73 8.58
N GLY A 74 -18.68 6.87 9.75
CA GLY A 74 -19.40 6.88 11.02
C GLY A 74 -20.11 8.21 11.27
N SER A 75 -20.99 8.25 12.27
CA SER A 75 -21.76 9.46 12.63
C SER A 75 -20.94 10.58 13.28
N SER A 76 -19.64 10.37 13.58
CA SER A 76 -18.78 11.41 14.17
C SER A 76 -18.58 12.59 13.21
N SER A 77 -18.98 13.80 13.63
CA SER A 77 -19.05 14.98 12.77
C SER A 77 -17.77 15.84 12.72
N ASN A 78 -16.79 15.59 13.60
CA ASN A 78 -15.65 16.51 13.80
C ASN A 78 -14.29 15.96 13.29
N LEU A 79 -14.30 15.07 12.29
CA LEU A 79 -13.07 14.42 11.82
C LEU A 79 -12.40 15.11 10.61
N GLY A 80 -12.94 16.22 10.11
CA GLY A 80 -12.33 16.96 8.99
C GLY A 80 -12.16 16.10 7.72
N ARG A 81 -13.11 15.21 7.46
CA ARG A 81 -13.06 14.24 6.36
C ARG A 81 -13.01 14.95 5.01
N ASN A 82 -12.15 14.47 4.13
CA ASN A 82 -12.07 14.95 2.76
C ASN A 82 -11.60 13.83 1.84
N TRP A 83 -12.23 13.70 0.68
CA TRP A 83 -11.73 12.85 -0.39
C TRP A 83 -11.96 13.52 -1.75
N ASN A 84 -10.90 13.55 -2.56
CA ASN A 84 -10.90 13.93 -3.95
C ASN A 84 -10.17 12.83 -4.71
N ILE A 85 -10.89 12.12 -5.57
CA ILE A 85 -10.44 10.89 -6.21
C ILE A 85 -10.53 11.07 -7.71
N LYS A 86 -9.44 10.74 -8.41
CA LYS A 86 -9.41 10.67 -9.86
C LYS A 86 -9.40 9.21 -10.28
N VAL A 87 -10.33 8.84 -11.16
CA VAL A 87 -10.40 7.49 -11.75
C VAL A 87 -9.98 7.58 -13.21
N THR A 88 -8.98 6.78 -13.60
CA THR A 88 -8.47 6.69 -14.97
C THR A 88 -8.65 5.26 -15.47
N GLN A 89 -9.37 5.08 -16.58
CA GLN A 89 -9.51 3.77 -17.23
C GLN A 89 -8.34 3.50 -18.17
N ILE A 90 -7.77 2.31 -18.08
CA ILE A 90 -6.56 1.90 -18.78
C ILE A 90 -6.89 0.76 -19.75
N ALA A 91 -6.55 0.99 -21.02
CA ALA A 91 -6.73 0.01 -22.07
C ALA A 91 -5.84 -1.22 -21.85
N CYS A 92 -6.30 -2.40 -22.29
CA CYS A 92 -5.61 -3.68 -22.14
C CYS A 92 -4.20 -3.67 -22.74
N ALA A 93 -4.02 -2.98 -23.87
CA ALA A 93 -2.73 -2.84 -24.56
C ALA A 93 -1.92 -1.60 -24.13
N CYS A 94 -2.35 -0.87 -23.10
CA CYS A 94 -1.67 0.35 -22.68
C CYS A 94 -0.33 0.03 -21.99
N PRO A 95 0.79 0.66 -22.38
CA PRO A 95 2.09 0.43 -21.74
C PRO A 95 2.15 0.81 -20.25
N THR A 96 1.23 1.68 -19.80
CA THR A 96 1.14 2.12 -18.40
C THR A 96 0.25 1.23 -17.54
N ARG A 97 -0.28 0.13 -18.10
CA ARG A 97 -1.03 -0.88 -17.35
C ARG A 97 -0.11 -1.53 -16.30
N ALA A 98 -0.56 -1.56 -15.05
CA ALA A 98 0.13 -2.26 -14.00
C ALA A 98 0.03 -3.79 -14.22
N PRO A 99 1.10 -4.56 -13.96
CA PRO A 99 1.02 -6.02 -14.02
C PRO A 99 0.01 -6.59 -13.01
N SER A 100 -0.54 -7.77 -13.30
CA SER A 100 -1.45 -8.46 -12.38
C SER A 100 -0.78 -8.69 -11.01
N GLY A 101 -1.51 -8.44 -9.92
CA GLY A 101 -1.00 -8.55 -8.55
C GLY A 101 -0.33 -7.29 -8.01
N CYS A 102 -0.16 -6.25 -8.84
CA CYS A 102 0.39 -4.96 -8.42
C CYS A 102 -0.74 -4.00 -8.02
N LEU A 103 -1.00 -3.82 -6.73
CA LEU A 103 -1.96 -2.83 -6.26
C LEU A 103 -1.38 -1.41 -6.41
N GLN A 104 -0.09 -1.22 -6.15
CA GLN A 104 0.62 0.01 -6.48
C GLN A 104 1.64 -0.26 -7.58
N PHE A 105 1.71 0.65 -8.54
CA PHE A 105 2.67 0.56 -9.64
C PHE A 105 3.36 1.91 -9.87
N PHE A 106 4.69 1.87 -9.92
CA PHE A 106 5.57 3.02 -10.10
C PHE A 106 6.37 2.86 -11.39
N ASN A 107 6.56 3.95 -12.12
CA ASN A 107 7.25 3.96 -13.42
C ASN A 107 8.32 5.05 -13.54
N SER A 108 8.80 5.55 -12.41
CA SER A 108 9.90 6.52 -12.32
C SER A 108 11.22 5.83 -11.96
N THR A 109 12.34 6.51 -12.24
CA THR A 109 13.70 6.01 -11.92
C THR A 109 14.00 6.03 -10.41
N SER A 110 13.27 6.85 -9.65
CA SER A 110 13.28 6.88 -8.19
C SER A 110 11.92 7.33 -7.67
N GLY A 111 11.63 7.05 -6.40
CA GLY A 111 10.37 7.41 -5.75
C GLY A 111 10.32 6.88 -4.32
N THR A 112 9.24 7.21 -3.63
CA THR A 112 8.98 6.74 -2.27
C THR A 112 7.73 5.88 -2.26
N VAL A 113 7.85 4.69 -1.70
CA VAL A 113 6.70 3.82 -1.40
C VAL A 113 6.35 4.02 0.07
N ASN A 114 5.09 4.32 0.34
CA ASN A 114 4.55 4.40 1.68
C ASN A 114 3.44 3.37 1.82
N SER A 115 3.28 2.78 3.00
CA SER A 115 2.07 2.00 3.29
C SER A 115 0.83 2.89 3.22
N PHE A 116 -0.34 2.29 3.01
CA PHE A 116 -1.59 3.01 3.27
C PHE A 116 -1.63 3.51 4.72
N ASN A 117 -2.26 4.67 4.92
CA ASN A 117 -2.29 5.41 6.17
C ASN A 117 -0.91 5.77 6.77
N PHE A 118 0.16 5.80 5.96
CA PHE A 118 1.47 6.23 6.47
C PHE A 118 1.45 7.69 6.92
N GLY A 119 2.01 7.96 8.10
CA GLY A 119 2.18 9.30 8.64
C GLY A 119 3.09 9.29 9.87
N THR A 120 3.72 10.43 10.17
CA THR A 120 4.65 10.59 11.31
C THR A 120 3.99 11.23 12.54
N GLY A 121 2.74 11.66 12.43
CA GLY A 121 1.97 12.24 13.53
C GLY A 121 1.38 11.18 14.46
N GLY A 122 1.36 11.47 15.76
CA GLY A 122 0.73 10.60 16.76
C GLY A 122 -0.74 10.35 16.45
N ASN A 123 -1.21 9.12 16.69
CA ASN A 123 -2.62 8.78 16.53
C ASN A 123 -3.45 9.29 17.71
N SER A 124 -4.71 9.64 17.44
CA SER A 124 -5.68 9.91 18.50
C SER A 124 -5.80 8.69 19.41
N ILE A 125 -5.86 8.92 20.72
CA ILE A 125 -6.17 7.87 21.70
C ILE A 125 -7.61 7.42 21.47
N ASP A 126 -7.80 6.12 21.28
CA ASP A 126 -9.12 5.51 21.21
C ASP A 126 -9.79 5.63 22.60
N PRO A 127 -10.95 6.30 22.71
CA PRO A 127 -11.60 6.53 24.00
C PRO A 127 -12.15 5.26 24.65
N ASN A 128 -12.32 4.17 23.89
CA ASN A 128 -12.84 2.90 24.40
C ASN A 128 -11.72 1.99 24.92
N THR A 129 -10.55 2.01 24.28
CA THR A 129 -9.41 1.15 24.65
C THR A 129 -8.34 1.89 25.46
N GLY A 130 -8.32 3.22 25.43
CA GLY A 130 -7.29 4.04 26.07
C GLY A 130 -5.91 3.93 25.40
N LEU A 131 -5.82 3.23 24.26
CA LEU A 131 -4.58 3.05 23.51
C LEU A 131 -4.48 4.06 22.36
N PRO A 132 -3.27 4.53 22.01
CA PRO A 132 -3.10 5.26 20.76
C PRO A 132 -3.54 4.38 19.60
N GLY A 133 -4.25 4.94 18.62
CA GLY A 133 -4.49 4.27 17.35
C GLY A 133 -3.17 3.84 16.69
N THR A 134 -3.24 3.05 15.62
CA THR A 134 -2.07 2.66 14.83
C THR A 134 -2.13 3.25 13.42
N ARG A 135 -0.97 3.43 12.78
CA ARG A 135 -0.90 3.75 11.35
C ARG A 135 -0.85 2.50 10.47
N GLN A 136 -0.49 1.35 11.07
CA GLN A 136 -0.48 0.07 10.38
C GLN A 136 -1.91 -0.47 10.28
N LEU A 137 -2.43 -0.58 9.06
CA LEU A 137 -3.71 -1.23 8.80
C LEU A 137 -3.57 -2.75 8.92
N VAL A 138 -4.63 -3.41 9.38
CA VAL A 138 -4.65 -4.87 9.56
C VAL A 138 -5.12 -5.59 8.30
N ASN A 139 -4.64 -6.83 8.10
CA ASN A 139 -4.99 -7.68 6.95
C ASN A 139 -4.57 -7.11 5.59
N GLU A 140 -3.51 -6.29 5.57
CA GLU A 140 -2.90 -5.77 4.35
C GLU A 140 -2.09 -6.87 3.66
N ASN A 141 -2.49 -7.24 2.44
CA ASN A 141 -1.74 -8.16 1.59
C ASN A 141 -1.82 -7.67 0.13
N TYR A 142 -0.82 -6.92 -0.30
CA TYR A 142 -0.79 -6.33 -1.63
C TYR A 142 0.64 -6.21 -2.17
N GLY A 143 0.75 -6.23 -3.51
CA GLY A 143 2.00 -6.03 -4.21
C GLY A 143 2.25 -4.56 -4.55
N VAL A 144 3.50 -4.12 -4.38
CA VAL A 144 4.02 -2.87 -4.94
C VAL A 144 5.02 -3.22 -6.04
N CYS A 145 4.79 -2.71 -7.23
CA CYS A 145 5.60 -3.01 -8.40
C CYS A 145 6.26 -1.76 -8.95
N VAL A 146 7.47 -1.93 -9.47
CA VAL A 146 8.23 -0.87 -10.14
C VAL A 146 8.52 -1.34 -11.56
N HIS A 147 8.19 -0.52 -12.55
CA HIS A 147 8.46 -0.81 -13.95
C HIS A 147 9.97 -0.81 -14.21
N MET A 148 10.45 -1.82 -14.92
CA MET A 148 11.83 -1.87 -15.39
C MET A 148 12.01 -0.89 -16.54
N LEU A 149 12.72 0.21 -16.29
CA LEU A 149 13.03 1.20 -17.33
C LEU A 149 14.26 0.78 -18.16
N PRO A 150 14.35 1.18 -19.45
CA PRO A 150 15.51 0.87 -20.28
C PRO A 150 16.82 1.33 -19.64
N GLY A 151 17.80 0.42 -19.56
CA GLY A 151 19.10 0.68 -18.94
C GLY A 151 19.15 0.48 -17.42
N TYR A 152 18.05 0.10 -16.77
CA TYR A 152 17.99 -0.20 -15.33
C TYR A 152 17.76 -1.70 -15.10
N CYS A 153 18.67 -2.34 -14.36
CA CYS A 153 18.65 -3.80 -14.12
C CYS A 153 18.36 -4.18 -12.66
N SER A 154 18.13 -3.21 -11.78
CA SER A 154 17.90 -3.45 -10.37
C SER A 154 17.17 -2.29 -9.70
N ILE A 155 16.53 -2.59 -8.57
CA ILE A 155 15.89 -1.62 -7.67
C ILE A 155 16.65 -1.63 -6.36
N GLN A 156 17.09 -0.46 -5.89
CA GLN A 156 17.60 -0.30 -4.53
C GLN A 156 16.46 0.17 -3.62
N TRP A 157 16.30 -0.51 -2.49
CA TRP A 157 15.33 -0.19 -1.45
C TRP A 157 16.08 0.31 -0.22
N SER A 158 15.65 1.44 0.32
CA SER A 158 16.13 2.03 1.56
C SER A 158 14.95 2.68 2.28
N SER A 159 15.05 2.88 3.59
CA SER A 159 13.98 3.54 4.36
C SER A 159 14.49 4.73 5.17
N ASN A 160 13.63 5.75 5.24
CA ASN A 160 13.75 6.84 6.21
C ASN A 160 12.94 6.58 7.49
N ASN A 161 11.83 5.84 7.38
CA ASN A 161 10.94 5.46 8.48
C ASN A 161 10.45 4.04 8.24
N PHE A 162 10.80 3.11 9.12
CA PHE A 162 10.41 1.72 8.99
C PHE A 162 10.02 1.15 10.34
N VAL A 163 8.75 0.78 10.49
CA VAL A 163 8.24 0.08 11.68
C VAL A 163 7.24 -0.96 11.19
N VAL A 164 7.57 -2.24 11.33
CA VAL A 164 6.72 -3.38 10.97
C VAL A 164 6.85 -4.43 12.07
N SER A 165 5.72 -4.87 12.65
CA SER A 165 5.68 -5.73 13.84
C SER A 165 6.43 -5.20 15.07
N GLY A 166 6.82 -3.92 15.08
CA GLY A 166 7.47 -3.24 16.20
C GLY A 166 6.54 -2.23 16.86
N ALA A 167 6.73 -2.00 18.16
CA ALA A 167 6.15 -0.85 18.84
C ALA A 167 6.98 0.41 18.50
N PRO A 168 6.38 1.57 18.18
CA PRO A 168 7.12 2.78 17.82
C PRO A 168 8.14 3.25 18.87
N GLN A 169 7.98 2.84 20.13
CA GLN A 169 8.84 3.21 21.25
C GLN A 169 9.92 2.17 21.59
N ALA A 170 9.89 0.99 20.98
CA ALA A 170 10.87 -0.07 21.20
C ALA A 170 11.81 -0.16 19.99
N ASN A 171 13.13 -0.19 20.22
CA ASN A 171 14.10 -0.30 19.13
C ASN A 171 14.49 -1.77 18.92
N PHE A 172 13.83 -2.41 17.95
CA PHE A 172 14.11 -3.79 17.56
C PHE A 172 15.17 -3.90 16.46
N GLY A 173 15.60 -2.78 15.88
CA GLY A 173 16.54 -2.76 14.75
C GLY A 173 15.94 -3.37 13.48
N ALA A 174 16.82 -3.78 12.57
CA ALA A 174 16.44 -4.42 11.31
C ALA A 174 16.41 -5.93 11.48
N LEU A 175 15.22 -6.53 11.31
CA LEU A 175 14.99 -7.97 11.47
C LEU A 175 14.64 -8.63 10.14
N THR A 176 14.91 -9.92 10.03
CA THR A 176 14.65 -10.70 8.80
C THR A 176 14.21 -12.14 9.13
N ASN A 177 13.63 -12.83 8.14
CA ASN A 177 13.31 -14.26 8.19
C ASN A 177 12.47 -14.69 9.40
N GLY A 178 12.99 -15.58 10.27
CA GLY A 178 12.26 -16.23 11.36
C GLY A 178 11.74 -15.29 12.44
N ASP A 179 12.25 -14.07 12.51
CA ASP A 179 11.73 -13.01 13.40
C ASP A 179 10.49 -12.33 12.80
N CYS A 180 10.32 -12.41 11.48
CA CYS A 180 9.31 -11.72 10.69
C CYS A 180 8.19 -12.68 10.27
N THR A 181 7.49 -13.25 11.27
CA THR A 181 6.47 -14.30 11.06
C THR A 181 5.05 -13.77 10.96
N THR A 182 4.75 -12.61 11.54
CA THR A 182 3.41 -12.01 11.56
C THR A 182 3.24 -10.97 10.48
N ASP A 183 3.91 -9.82 10.60
CA ASP A 183 3.93 -8.77 9.57
C ASP A 183 5.35 -8.60 9.03
N PHE A 184 5.42 -8.37 7.73
CA PHE A 184 6.69 -8.21 7.04
C PHE A 184 6.45 -7.54 5.69
N VAL A 185 7.49 -6.89 5.18
CA VAL A 185 7.57 -6.55 3.76
C VAL A 185 8.42 -7.60 3.06
N VAL A 186 8.02 -7.99 1.85
CA VAL A 186 8.78 -8.91 1.02
C VAL A 186 9.56 -8.12 -0.03
N ILE A 187 10.88 -8.27 -0.05
CA ILE A 187 11.74 -7.81 -1.15
C ILE A 187 12.28 -9.04 -1.87
N PRO A 188 11.90 -9.30 -3.12
CA PRO A 188 12.35 -10.48 -3.86
C PRO A 188 13.86 -10.48 -4.13
N ASN A 189 14.50 -11.64 -4.00
CA ASN A 189 15.92 -11.87 -4.29
C ASN A 189 16.87 -10.73 -3.82
N PRO A 190 16.84 -10.33 -2.53
CA PRO A 190 17.58 -9.16 -2.08
C PRO A 190 19.05 -9.49 -1.81
N SER A 191 19.92 -8.55 -2.17
CA SER A 191 21.34 -8.52 -1.81
C SER A 191 21.68 -7.19 -1.13
N TYR A 192 22.56 -7.21 -0.14
CA TYR A 192 23.11 -5.98 0.44
C TYR A 192 23.89 -5.16 -0.59
N VAL A 193 24.20 -3.90 -0.26
CA VAL A 193 24.93 -2.98 -1.15
C VAL A 193 26.31 -3.53 -1.57
N ASN A 194 26.93 -4.36 -0.72
CA ASN A 194 28.20 -5.04 -1.03
C ASN A 194 28.04 -6.30 -1.93
N GLY A 195 26.83 -6.62 -2.37
CA GLY A 195 26.52 -7.77 -3.23
C GLY A 195 26.25 -9.09 -2.50
N THR A 196 26.41 -9.15 -1.18
CA THR A 196 26.13 -10.36 -0.41
C THR A 196 24.62 -10.65 -0.39
N PRO A 197 24.17 -11.87 -0.73
CA PRO A 197 22.76 -12.25 -0.60
C PRO A 197 22.28 -12.12 0.85
N VAL A 198 21.06 -11.63 1.04
CA VAL A 198 20.47 -11.52 2.40
C VAL A 198 20.06 -12.88 2.95
N ASN A 199 19.82 -13.88 2.09
CA ASN A 199 19.29 -15.20 2.44
C ASN A 199 17.93 -15.16 3.17
N SER A 200 17.16 -14.10 2.92
CA SER A 200 15.78 -13.88 3.35
C SER A 200 15.12 -12.95 2.33
N ASP A 201 13.82 -13.09 2.13
CA ASP A 201 12.99 -12.15 1.37
C ASP A 201 12.09 -11.30 2.28
N ARG A 202 11.95 -11.65 3.57
CA ARG A 202 11.10 -10.95 4.55
C ARG A 202 11.90 -10.02 5.45
N PHE A 203 11.35 -8.82 5.67
CA PHE A 203 11.93 -7.75 6.49
C PHE A 203 10.87 -7.17 7.44
N CYS A 204 11.25 -6.96 8.70
CA CYS A 204 10.42 -6.37 9.76
C CYS A 204 11.30 -5.66 10.80
N GLY A 205 10.71 -5.17 11.89
CA GLY A 205 11.40 -4.46 12.97
C GLY A 205 11.22 -2.94 12.88
N THR A 206 12.16 -2.20 13.47
CA THR A 206 12.13 -0.71 13.54
C THR A 206 13.25 -0.04 12.74
N ALA A 207 13.96 -0.80 11.92
CA ALA A 207 14.91 -0.31 10.94
C ALA A 207 14.88 -1.19 9.69
N PHE A 208 15.39 -0.66 8.58
CA PHE A 208 15.48 -1.38 7.32
C PHE A 208 16.87 -1.21 6.74
N ASN A 209 17.58 -2.32 6.55
CA ASN A 209 18.88 -2.30 5.89
C ASN A 209 18.71 -2.11 4.38
N THR A 210 19.49 -1.22 3.79
CA THR A 210 19.44 -0.99 2.32
C THR A 210 19.80 -2.27 1.57
N VAL A 211 18.90 -2.67 0.67
CA VAL A 211 19.06 -3.87 -0.18
C VAL A 211 18.77 -3.53 -1.64
N THR A 212 19.35 -4.32 -2.53
CA THR A 212 19.12 -4.25 -3.96
C THR A 212 18.44 -5.53 -4.41
N SER A 213 17.35 -5.41 -5.16
CA SER A 213 16.69 -6.50 -5.87
C SER A 213 17.06 -6.41 -7.35
N LYS A 214 17.61 -7.48 -7.92
CA LYS A 214 17.92 -7.54 -9.35
C LYS A 214 16.78 -8.23 -10.09
N PHE A 215 16.44 -7.70 -11.27
CA PHE A 215 15.53 -8.42 -12.15
C PHE A 215 16.22 -9.71 -12.61
N SER A 216 15.58 -10.86 -12.39
CA SER A 216 15.98 -12.10 -13.04
C SER A 216 15.60 -12.00 -14.51
N LEU A 217 16.59 -11.98 -15.40
CA LEU A 217 16.41 -12.12 -16.84
C LEU A 217 15.93 -13.52 -17.20
#